data_AF-H2XRA6-F1
#
_entry.id   AF-H2XRA6-F1
#
_cell.length_a   1.000
_cell.length_b   1.000
_cell.length_c   1.000
_cell.angle_alpha   90.00
_cell.angle_beta   90.00
_cell.angle_gamma   90.00
#
_symmetry.space_group_name_H-M   'P 1'
#
loop_
_entity.id
_entity.type
_entity.pdbx_description
1 polymer ?
#
loop_
_entity_poly.entity_id
_entity_poly.type
_entity_poly.pdbx_seq_one_letter_code
_entity_poly.pdbx_strand_id
1 'polypeptide(L)'
;MSYDGTNSVVLCKPKTGRTHQIRVHLQYLGFPIINDPIYNHPAWGEERFKVGRCTRGLGEVVDQISKQFLQTKDEQKQIMKESLASMSEAPAVDGDRYAPSCVECIKPLPDPNPQSLFIYLHALSYKGPDWEFKTNMPAWAN
;
A
#
# COMPACT_ATOMS: atom_id res chain seq x y z
N MET A 1 -8.40 17.50 15.44
CA MET A 1 -7.17 16.69 15.23
C MET A 1 -7.06 15.79 16.44
N SER A 2 -7.04 14.47 16.21
CA SER A 2 -7.20 13.42 17.23
C SER A 2 -5.89 12.62 17.36
N TYR A 3 -5.61 12.09 18.56
CA TYR A 3 -4.44 11.24 18.85
C TYR A 3 -4.79 10.21 19.94
N ASP A 4 -4.18 9.03 19.88
CA ASP A 4 -4.39 7.92 20.84
C ASP A 4 -3.18 7.73 21.80
N GLY A 5 -2.20 8.64 21.73
CA GLY A 5 -0.94 8.58 22.47
C GLY A 5 0.19 7.87 21.72
N THR A 6 -0.12 7.10 20.68
CA THR A 6 0.86 6.39 19.83
C THR A 6 0.83 6.93 18.40
N ASN A 7 -0.36 7.22 17.89
CA ASN A 7 -0.67 7.65 16.54
C ASN A 7 -1.36 9.01 16.58
N SER A 8 -1.28 9.74 15.46
CA SER A 8 -1.92 11.05 15.33
C SER A 8 -2.48 11.25 13.94
N VAL A 9 -3.65 11.89 13.87
CA VAL A 9 -4.21 12.36 12.60
C VAL A 9 -3.62 13.72 12.27
N VAL A 10 -2.96 13.81 11.11
CA VAL A 10 -2.29 15.04 10.66
C VAL A 10 -2.97 15.63 9.42
N LEU A 11 -3.19 16.95 9.43
CA LEU A 11 -3.66 17.67 8.26
C LEU A 11 -2.47 18.13 7.41
N CYS A 12 -2.32 17.56 6.23
CA CYS A 12 -1.29 17.92 5.27
C CYS A 12 -1.82 18.89 4.21
N LYS A 13 -1.10 19.99 3.96
CA LYS A 13 -1.38 20.94 2.87
C LYS A 13 -0.17 21.00 1.92
N PRO A 14 -0.06 20.08 0.95
CA PRO A 14 1.09 20.04 0.06
C PRO A 14 1.13 21.30 -0.83
N LYS A 15 2.30 21.94 -0.95
CA LYS A 15 2.53 23.10 -1.83
C LYS A 15 2.84 22.70 -3.29
N THR A 16 3.28 21.47 -3.48
CA THR A 16 3.62 20.88 -4.78
C THR A 16 3.00 19.48 -4.86
N GLY A 17 2.98 18.88 -6.05
CA GLY A 17 2.40 17.55 -6.29
C GLY A 17 3.42 16.47 -6.66
N ARG A 18 4.60 16.46 -6.02
CA ARG A 18 5.61 15.42 -6.35
C ARG A 18 5.11 14.04 -5.94
N THR A 19 5.53 13.01 -6.68
CA THR A 19 5.19 11.62 -6.38
C THR A 19 5.58 11.26 -4.95
N HIS A 20 4.64 10.66 -4.21
CA HIS A 20 4.81 10.22 -2.80
C HIS A 20 5.23 11.33 -1.82
N GLN A 21 5.05 12.61 -2.16
CA GLN A 21 5.57 13.74 -1.37
C GLN A 21 5.19 13.69 0.12
N ILE A 22 3.91 13.46 0.43
CA ILE A 22 3.46 13.38 1.82
C ILE A 22 4.11 12.19 2.54
N ARG A 23 4.16 11.02 1.89
CA ARG A 23 4.70 9.77 2.45
C ARG A 23 6.18 9.92 2.83
N VAL A 24 6.99 10.44 1.90
CA VAL A 24 8.42 10.67 2.09
C VAL A 24 8.68 11.73 3.16
N HIS A 25 7.92 12.84 3.16
CA HIS A 25 8.11 13.90 4.15
C HIS A 25 7.80 13.41 5.58
N LEU A 26 6.71 12.67 5.74
CA LEU A 26 6.33 12.09 7.03
C LEU A 26 7.38 11.08 7.54
N GLN A 27 7.90 10.23 6.64
CA GLN A 27 9.03 9.34 6.97
C GLN A 27 10.27 10.13 7.39
N TYR A 28 10.66 11.15 6.62
CA TYR A 28 11.84 11.97 6.93
C TYR A 28 11.72 12.66 8.30
N LEU A 29 10.53 13.06 8.72
CA LEU A 29 10.28 13.59 10.06
C LEU A 29 10.33 12.52 11.16
N GLY A 30 10.32 11.24 10.79
CA GLY A 30 10.30 10.10 11.71
C GLY A 30 8.90 9.62 12.09
N PHE A 31 7.87 10.08 11.38
CA PHE A 31 6.46 9.76 11.64
C PHE A 31 5.78 9.23 10.38
N PRO A 32 6.25 8.11 9.79
CA PRO A 32 5.69 7.56 8.56
C PRO A 32 4.22 7.17 8.75
N ILE A 33 3.50 7.07 7.63
CA ILE A 33 2.11 6.60 7.63
C ILE A 33 2.08 5.13 8.07
N ILE A 34 1.22 4.81 9.04
CA ILE A 34 1.22 3.55 9.77
C ILE A 34 1.19 2.34 8.84
N ASN A 35 0.25 2.32 7.89
CA ASN A 35 0.05 1.18 6.99
C ASN A 35 0.80 1.34 5.65
N ASP A 36 1.82 2.20 5.58
CA ASP A 36 2.62 2.38 4.36
C ASP A 36 3.64 1.24 4.21
N PRO A 37 3.46 0.32 3.24
CA PRO A 37 4.30 -0.87 3.14
C PRO A 37 5.72 -0.55 2.64
N ILE A 38 5.94 0.65 2.10
CA ILE A 38 7.23 1.07 1.56
C ILE A 38 7.97 1.93 2.58
N TYR A 39 7.34 3.01 3.05
CA TYR A 39 8.03 4.05 3.84
C TYR A 39 7.98 3.80 5.35
N ASN A 40 7.11 2.91 5.84
CA ASN A 40 7.14 2.43 7.24
C ASN A 40 7.84 1.06 7.38
N HIS A 41 8.51 0.60 6.33
CA HIS A 41 9.11 -0.73 6.31
C HIS A 41 10.28 -0.88 7.32
N PRO A 42 10.40 -2.01 8.04
CA PRO A 42 11.51 -2.23 8.99
C PRO A 42 12.91 -2.18 8.38
N ALA A 43 13.02 -2.42 7.07
CA ALA A 43 14.30 -2.32 6.34
C ALA A 43 14.96 -0.94 6.48
N TRP A 44 14.19 0.12 6.74
CA TRP A 44 14.70 1.47 7.01
C TRP A 44 15.36 1.64 8.39
N GLY A 45 15.35 0.60 9.23
CA GLY A 45 15.85 0.64 10.61
C GLY A 45 14.83 1.17 11.61
N GLU A 46 15.18 1.15 12.90
CA GLU A 46 14.29 1.56 14.01
C GLU A 46 13.73 2.97 13.83
N GLU A 47 14.58 3.91 13.41
CA GLU A 47 14.23 5.32 13.20
C GLU A 47 13.55 5.60 11.84
N ARG A 48 13.27 4.58 11.03
CA ARG A 48 12.55 4.68 9.74
C ARG A 48 13.03 5.83 8.85
N PHE A 49 14.35 5.95 8.65
CA PHE A 49 14.97 7.01 7.83
C PHE A 49 14.75 8.45 8.33
N LYS A 50 14.47 8.64 9.62
CA LYS A 50 14.34 9.97 10.24
C LYS A 50 15.59 10.83 9.98
N VAL A 51 15.36 12.04 9.49
CA VAL A 51 16.36 13.03 9.05
C VAL A 51 17.41 12.45 8.09
N GLY A 52 17.01 11.49 7.25
CA GLY A 52 17.89 10.88 6.25
C GLY A 52 18.89 9.88 6.82
N ARG A 53 18.76 9.48 8.09
CA ARG A 53 19.64 8.49 8.72
C ARG A 53 19.20 7.09 8.32
N CYS A 54 19.97 6.44 7.46
CA CYS A 54 19.85 5.01 7.23
C CYS A 54 21.06 4.28 7.82
N THR A 55 20.81 3.22 8.57
CA THR A 55 21.88 2.34 9.07
C THR A 55 22.39 1.35 8.02
N ARG A 56 21.72 1.27 6.86
CA ARG A 56 22.00 0.33 5.77
C ARG A 56 22.12 1.07 4.44
N GLY A 57 22.71 0.42 3.44
CA GLY A 57 22.74 0.96 2.08
C GLY A 57 21.34 0.99 1.45
N LEU A 58 21.04 2.03 0.67
CA LEU A 58 19.73 2.16 -0.01
C LEU A 58 19.39 0.95 -0.88
N GLY A 59 20.39 0.39 -1.59
CA GLY A 59 20.22 -0.82 -2.40
C GLY A 59 19.73 -2.02 -1.58
N GLU A 60 20.29 -2.23 -0.38
CA GLU A 60 19.88 -3.31 0.51
C GLU A 60 18.44 -3.15 0.99
N VAL A 61 18.03 -1.91 1.29
CA VAL A 61 16.66 -1.59 1.70
C VAL A 61 15.69 -1.92 0.57
N VAL A 62 16.01 -1.49 -0.65
CA VAL A 62 15.20 -1.74 -1.84
C VAL A 62 15.08 -3.24 -2.12
N ASP A 63 16.18 -3.98 -2.00
CA ASP A 63 16.19 -5.43 -2.20
C ASP A 63 15.33 -6.16 -1.16
N GLN A 64 15.40 -5.77 0.12
CA GLN A 64 14.60 -6.38 1.18
C GLN A 64 13.11 -6.12 0.97
N ILE A 65 12.73 -4.87 0.68
CA ILE A 65 11.35 -4.50 0.41
C ILE A 65 10.83 -5.30 -0.80
N SER A 66 11.61 -5.37 -1.88
CA SER A 66 11.24 -6.09 -3.11
C SER A 66 11.06 -7.58 -2.87
N LYS A 67 11.96 -8.21 -2.09
CA LYS A 67 11.87 -9.63 -1.72
C LYS A 67 10.60 -9.93 -0.93
N GLN A 68 10.21 -9.07 0.01
CA GLN A 68 8.97 -9.26 0.78
C GLN A 68 7.73 -9.20 -0.13
N PHE A 69 7.68 -8.25 -1.07
CA PHE A 69 6.58 -8.18 -2.04
C PHE A 69 6.51 -9.40 -2.97
N LEU A 70 7.65 -10.00 -3.33
CA LEU A 70 7.68 -11.24 -4.13
C LEU A 70 7.27 -12.46 -3.31
N GLN A 71 7.72 -12.57 -2.05
CA GLN A 71 7.35 -13.67 -1.16
C GLN A 71 5.84 -13.74 -0.93
N THR A 72 5.17 -12.60 -0.71
CA THR A 72 3.71 -12.58 -0.59
C THR A 72 2.99 -13.09 -1.84
N LYS A 73 3.58 -12.91 -3.05
CA LYS A 73 3.02 -13.46 -4.29
C LYS A 73 3.18 -14.97 -4.38
N ASP A 74 4.32 -15.51 -3.99
CA ASP A 74 4.57 -16.95 -4.01
C ASP A 74 3.74 -17.68 -2.93
N GLU A 75 3.60 -17.10 -1.75
CA GLU A 75 2.72 -17.60 -0.68
C GLU A 75 1.25 -17.57 -1.11
N GLN A 76 0.77 -16.48 -1.70
CA GLN A 76 -0.59 -16.42 -2.23
C GLN A 76 -0.82 -17.42 -3.38
N LYS A 77 0.18 -17.62 -4.25
CA LYS A 77 0.13 -18.62 -5.30
C LYS A 77 0.06 -20.04 -4.73
N GLN A 78 0.78 -20.32 -3.65
CA GLN A 78 0.78 -21.61 -2.99
C GLN A 78 -0.55 -21.87 -2.27
N ILE A 79 -1.10 -20.88 -1.54
CA ILE A 79 -2.42 -20.96 -0.90
C ILE A 79 -3.52 -21.19 -1.95
N MET A 80 -3.46 -20.49 -3.09
CA MET A 80 -4.40 -20.68 -4.19
C MET A 80 -4.29 -22.09 -4.79
N LYS A 81 -3.06 -22.62 -4.93
CA LYS A 81 -2.81 -23.98 -5.43
C LYS A 81 -3.31 -25.06 -4.47
N GLU A 82 -3.12 -24.87 -3.16
CA GLU A 82 -3.56 -25.81 -2.12
C GLU A 82 -5.09 -25.78 -1.95
N SER A 83 -5.70 -24.60 -2.01
CA SER A 83 -7.16 -24.46 -1.98
C SER A 83 -7.80 -25.17 -3.18
N LEU A 84 -7.20 -25.05 -4.37
CA LEU A 84 -7.65 -25.74 -5.59
C LEU A 84 -7.49 -27.27 -5.50
N ALA A 85 -6.44 -27.75 -4.80
CA ALA A 85 -6.22 -29.18 -4.59
C ALA A 85 -7.19 -29.79 -3.56
N SER A 86 -7.73 -29.00 -2.63
CA SER A 86 -8.69 -29.46 -1.61
C SER A 86 -10.15 -29.53 -2.06
N MET A 87 -10.48 -29.04 -3.27
CA MET A 87 -11.83 -29.15 -3.83
C MET A 87 -11.90 -30.28 -4.87
N SER A 88 -11.70 -31.52 -4.43
CA SER A 88 -12.15 -32.67 -5.22
C SER A 88 -13.68 -32.78 -5.10
N GLU A 89 -14.35 -32.60 -6.24
CA GLU A 89 -15.80 -32.66 -6.49
C GLU A 89 -16.59 -31.36 -6.25
N ALA A 90 -16.31 -30.32 -7.04
CA ALA A 90 -17.28 -29.26 -7.33
C ALA A 90 -17.95 -29.52 -8.70
N PRO A 91 -19.27 -29.25 -8.85
CA PRO A 91 -19.98 -29.47 -10.11
C PRO A 91 -19.38 -28.60 -11.21
N ALA A 92 -19.44 -29.05 -12.47
CA ALA A 92 -18.99 -28.28 -13.63
C ALA A 92 -19.68 -26.90 -13.65
N VAL A 93 -18.95 -25.87 -13.19
CA VAL A 93 -19.39 -24.48 -13.29
C VAL A 93 -18.92 -23.96 -14.65
N ASP A 94 -19.88 -23.46 -15.41
CA ASP A 94 -19.75 -22.89 -16.74
C ASP A 94 -18.49 -22.00 -16.88
N GLY A 95 -17.68 -22.30 -17.90
CA GLY A 95 -16.26 -22.00 -18.01
C GLY A 95 -15.86 -20.55 -18.35
N ASP A 96 -16.67 -19.55 -18.02
CA ASP A 96 -16.51 -18.16 -18.51
C ASP A 96 -16.23 -17.12 -17.42
N ARG A 97 -15.57 -17.50 -16.31
CA ARG A 97 -15.13 -16.57 -15.26
C ARG A 97 -13.63 -16.53 -15.02
N TYR A 98 -12.83 -16.66 -16.07
CA TYR A 98 -11.41 -16.32 -15.99
C TYR A 98 -11.26 -14.81 -16.20
N ALA A 99 -10.70 -14.11 -15.20
CA ALA A 99 -10.23 -12.73 -15.36
C ALA A 99 -9.42 -12.64 -16.67
N PRO A 100 -9.64 -11.62 -17.52
CA PRO A 100 -9.00 -11.54 -18.83
C PRO A 100 -7.49 -11.69 -18.66
N SER A 101 -6.95 -12.76 -19.24
CA SER A 101 -5.51 -13.02 -19.21
C SER A 101 -4.81 -11.88 -19.96
N CYS A 102 -3.66 -11.44 -19.44
CA CYS A 102 -2.89 -10.40 -20.12
C CYS A 102 -2.49 -10.90 -21.52
N VAL A 103 -2.87 -10.17 -22.57
CA VAL A 103 -2.63 -10.53 -23.98
C VAL A 103 -1.15 -10.67 -24.34
N GLU A 104 -0.26 -10.08 -23.53
CA GLU A 104 1.20 -10.17 -23.71
C GLU A 104 1.82 -11.36 -22.97
N CYS A 105 1.19 -11.87 -21.91
CA CYS A 105 1.84 -12.80 -20.98
C CYS A 105 1.07 -14.10 -20.72
N ILE A 106 -0.20 -14.21 -21.15
CA ILE A 106 -1.11 -15.36 -20.98
C ILE A 106 -1.06 -15.93 -19.54
N LYS A 107 -1.14 -15.04 -18.56
CA LYS A 107 -1.23 -15.41 -17.13
C LYS A 107 -2.51 -14.83 -16.53
N PRO A 108 -3.18 -15.57 -15.62
CA PRO A 108 -4.21 -14.98 -14.77
C PRO A 108 -3.58 -13.84 -13.98
N LEU A 109 -4.18 -12.67 -14.02
CA LEU A 109 -3.93 -11.62 -13.04
C LEU A 109 -5.02 -11.77 -11.97
N PRO A 110 -4.76 -12.49 -10.87
CA PRO A 110 -5.71 -12.52 -9.77
C PRO A 110 -5.85 -11.10 -9.22
N ASP A 111 -7.07 -10.72 -8.86
CA ASP A 111 -7.31 -9.43 -8.22
C ASP A 111 -6.48 -9.35 -6.92
N PRO A 112 -5.73 -8.26 -6.71
CA PRO A 112 -4.97 -8.08 -5.49
C PRO A 112 -5.91 -8.03 -4.29
N ASN A 113 -5.44 -8.50 -3.13
CA ASN A 113 -6.17 -8.38 -1.87
C ASN A 113 -6.59 -6.91 -1.67
N PRO A 114 -7.90 -6.59 -1.54
CA PRO A 114 -8.37 -5.22 -1.35
C PRO A 114 -7.69 -4.48 -0.20
N GLN A 115 -7.23 -5.20 0.82
CA GLN A 115 -6.51 -4.63 1.96
C GLN A 115 -5.13 -4.09 1.61
N SER A 116 -4.47 -4.60 0.56
CA SER A 116 -3.18 -4.09 0.11
C SER A 116 -3.31 -2.86 -0.79
N LEU A 117 -4.54 -2.48 -1.17
CA LEU A 117 -4.81 -1.39 -2.11
C LEU A 117 -4.98 -0.03 -1.44
N PHE A 118 -5.11 0.03 -0.11
CA PHE A 118 -5.33 1.30 0.59
C PHE A 118 -4.12 1.70 1.44
N ILE A 119 -3.94 3.02 1.55
CA ILE A 119 -3.04 3.68 2.50
C ILE A 119 -3.87 4.65 3.34
N TYR A 120 -3.47 4.90 4.59
CA TYR A 120 -4.14 5.85 5.49
C TYR A 120 -3.88 7.30 5.07
N LEU A 121 -4.44 7.66 3.93
CA LEU A 121 -4.50 9.02 3.39
C LEU A 121 -5.92 9.30 2.96
N HIS A 122 -6.42 10.48 3.37
CA HIS A 122 -7.73 10.96 2.96
C HIS A 122 -7.59 12.23 2.13
N ALA A 123 -8.17 12.18 0.95
CA ALA A 123 -8.30 13.31 0.04
C ALA A 123 -9.45 14.23 0.50
N LEU A 124 -9.17 15.14 1.44
CA LEU A 124 -10.21 16.00 2.02
C LEU A 124 -10.76 17.02 1.01
N SER A 125 -9.89 17.75 0.33
CA SER A 125 -10.29 18.76 -0.64
C SER A 125 -9.16 19.12 -1.59
N TYR A 126 -9.53 19.46 -2.83
CA TYR A 126 -8.63 20.05 -3.81
C TYR A 126 -9.33 21.22 -4.48
N LYS A 127 -8.56 22.22 -4.90
CA LYS A 127 -9.07 23.39 -5.58
C LYS A 127 -8.17 23.74 -6.75
N GLY A 128 -8.75 23.83 -7.93
CA GLY A 128 -8.13 24.44 -9.10
C GLY A 128 -8.57 25.89 -9.29
N PRO A 129 -8.19 26.54 -10.40
CA PRO A 129 -8.61 27.90 -10.71
C PRO A 129 -10.14 28.08 -10.73
N ASP A 130 -10.85 27.14 -11.37
CA ASP A 130 -12.29 27.24 -11.63
C ASP A 130 -13.11 26.07 -11.05
N TRP A 131 -12.51 25.23 -10.21
CA TRP A 131 -13.20 24.08 -9.62
C TRP A 131 -12.75 23.83 -8.19
N GLU A 132 -13.65 23.27 -7.40
CA GLU A 132 -13.39 22.83 -6.04
C GLU A 132 -14.02 21.45 -5.83
N PHE A 133 -13.27 20.58 -5.16
CA PHE A 133 -13.73 19.29 -4.70
C PHE A 133 -13.54 19.22 -3.20
N LYS A 134 -14.53 18.69 -2.48
CA LYS A 134 -14.49 18.49 -1.04
C LYS A 134 -15.28 17.25 -0.66
N THR A 135 -14.75 16.50 0.30
CA THR A 135 -15.42 15.35 0.91
C THR A 135 -15.71 15.61 2.38
N ASN A 136 -16.55 14.77 2.98
CA ASN A 136 -16.74 14.77 4.41
C ASN A 136 -15.47 14.28 5.12
N MET A 137 -15.26 14.77 6.35
CA MET A 137 -14.23 14.20 7.21
C MET A 137 -14.55 12.74 7.49
N PRO A 138 -13.58 11.83 7.35
CA PRO A 138 -13.81 10.42 7.61
C PRO A 138 -14.02 10.19 9.11
N ALA A 139 -14.81 9.17 9.47
CA ALA A 139 -15.20 8.91 10.85
C ALA A 139 -13.98 8.71 11.79
N TRP A 140 -12.87 8.18 11.26
CA TRP A 140 -11.63 7.95 12.01
C TRP A 140 -10.79 9.23 12.26
N ALA A 141 -11.14 10.37 11.65
CA ALA A 141 -10.40 11.62 11.75
C ALA A 141 -11.04 12.67 12.68
N ASN A 142 -12.19 12.35 13.29
CA ASN A 142 -12.89 13.21 14.25
C ASN A 142 -12.38 13.03 15.67
#